data_AF-A0A3A5QY89-F1
#
_entry.id   AF-A0A3A5QY89-F1
#
_cell.length_a   1.000
_cell.length_b   1.000
_cell.length_c   1.000
_cell.angle_alpha   90.00
_cell.angle_beta   90.00
_cell.angle_gamma   90.00
#
_symmetry.space_group_name_H-M   'P 1'
#
loop_
_entity.id
_entity.type
_entity.pdbx_description
1 polymer ?
#
loop_
_entity_poly.entity_id
_entity_poly.type
_entity_poly.pdbx_seq_one_letter_code
_entity_poly.pdbx_strand_id
1 'polypeptide(L)'
;MGQQEYDNFKRLIKEWLDSHPDEYADFVEEMNDKKFKGFFNIFNTAVRLVPKYKEAARKRIGDDRNPDFEELENVLLQSDLAEKIVNEFHTPNKRSIVPAMLAWLYYGRSYECMVEQGEELTKRKDIPTLYKWLVSGMVKFIIRKSIANGMRTKEDWQVFRKQQKAI
;
A
#
# COMPACT_ATOMS: atom_id res chain seq x y z
N MET A 1 -16.27 -10.65 -8.01
CA MET A 1 -16.64 -11.07 -6.65
C MET A 1 -17.92 -10.34 -6.27
N GLY A 2 -18.94 -11.07 -5.83
CA GLY A 2 -20.18 -10.48 -5.31
C GLY A 2 -19.98 -9.86 -3.92
N GLN A 3 -20.93 -9.03 -3.47
CA GLN A 3 -20.84 -8.34 -2.17
C GLN A 3 -20.68 -9.32 -1.00
N GLN A 4 -21.45 -10.41 -0.98
CA GLN A 4 -21.37 -11.43 0.06
C GLN A 4 -20.01 -12.15 0.08
N GLU A 5 -19.45 -12.46 -1.09
CA GLU A 5 -18.12 -13.07 -1.20
C GLU A 5 -17.03 -12.11 -0.68
N TYR A 6 -17.17 -10.82 -0.98
CA TYR A 6 -16.26 -9.78 -0.52
C TYR A 6 -16.30 -9.61 1.01
N ASP A 7 -17.49 -9.55 1.59
CA ASP A 7 -17.65 -9.42 3.04
C ASP A 7 -17.13 -10.67 3.77
N ASN A 8 -17.37 -11.86 3.21
CA ASN A 8 -16.78 -13.10 3.70
C ASN A 8 -15.25 -13.06 3.64
N PHE A 9 -14.68 -12.59 2.54
CA PHE A 9 -13.22 -12.48 2.41
C PHE A 9 -12.63 -11.51 3.43
N LYS A 10 -13.26 -10.36 3.66
CA LYS A 10 -12.86 -9.42 4.73
C LYS A 10 -12.91 -10.06 6.11
N ARG A 11 -13.96 -10.83 6.42
CA ARG A 11 -14.04 -11.58 7.68
C ARG A 11 -12.86 -12.53 7.86
N LEU A 12 -12.48 -13.28 6.82
CA LEU A 12 -11.34 -14.19 6.87
C LEU A 12 -10.01 -13.45 7.11
N ILE A 13 -9.81 -12.27 6.50
CA ILE A 13 -8.63 -11.43 6.76
C ILE A 13 -8.60 -11.00 8.23
N LYS A 14 -9.76 -10.67 8.81
CA LYS A 14 -9.86 -10.31 10.22
C LYS A 14 -9.54 -11.49 11.15
N GLU A 15 -10.06 -12.67 10.85
CA GLU A 15 -9.75 -13.90 11.59
C GLU A 15 -8.26 -14.25 11.52
N TRP A 16 -7.62 -14.08 10.35
CA TRP A 16 -6.17 -14.23 10.21
C TRP A 16 -5.42 -13.25 11.12
N LEU A 17 -5.78 -11.97 11.08
CA LEU A 17 -5.16 -10.93 11.93
C LEU A 17 -5.27 -11.26 13.42
N ASP A 18 -6.44 -11.73 13.87
CA ASP A 18 -6.68 -12.04 15.29
C ASP A 18 -5.95 -13.31 15.75
N SER A 19 -5.65 -14.23 14.83
CA SER A 19 -4.94 -15.50 15.12
C SER A 19 -3.43 -15.45 14.88
N HIS A 20 -2.91 -14.45 14.16
CA HIS A 20 -1.49 -14.30 13.81
C HIS A 20 -0.94 -12.91 14.24
N PRO A 21 -1.08 -12.52 15.52
CA PRO A 21 -0.69 -11.18 15.97
C PRO A 21 0.81 -10.93 15.82
N ASP A 22 1.66 -11.94 16.06
CA ASP A 22 3.12 -11.80 15.97
C ASP A 22 3.58 -11.62 14.51
N GLU A 23 3.04 -12.42 13.58
CA GLU A 23 3.35 -12.28 12.16
C GLU A 23 2.90 -10.92 11.60
N TYR A 24 1.75 -10.43 12.07
CA TYR A 24 1.29 -9.10 11.71
C TYR A 24 2.18 -8.00 12.32
N ALA A 25 2.62 -8.16 13.57
CA ALA A 25 3.51 -7.21 14.23
C ALA A 25 4.87 -7.12 13.50
N ASP A 26 5.47 -8.26 13.14
CA ASP A 26 6.71 -8.33 12.36
C ASP A 26 6.55 -7.62 11.01
N PHE A 27 5.43 -7.85 10.33
CA PHE A 27 5.12 -7.16 9.07
C PHE A 27 5.00 -5.64 9.27
N VAL A 28 4.28 -5.19 10.30
CA VAL A 28 4.11 -3.77 10.60
C VAL A 28 5.45 -3.12 10.97
N GLU A 29 6.31 -3.80 11.73
CA GLU A 29 7.67 -3.33 12.01
C GLU A 29 8.45 -3.12 10.71
N GLU A 30 8.38 -4.08 9.80
CA GLU A 30 9.05 -3.99 8.50
C GLU A 30 8.50 -2.85 7.62
N MET A 31 7.19 -2.57 7.71
CA MET A 31 6.57 -1.44 7.02
C MET A 31 7.02 -0.08 7.57
N ASN A 32 7.43 -0.03 8.84
CA ASN A 32 7.94 1.19 9.49
C ASN A 32 9.48 1.33 9.42
N ASP A 33 10.17 0.34 8.86
CA ASP A 33 11.62 0.38 8.73
C ASP A 33 12.10 1.53 7.83
N LYS A 34 13.14 2.25 8.29
CA LYS A 34 13.68 3.44 7.62
C LYS A 34 14.37 3.12 6.29
N LYS A 35 14.65 1.86 5.96
CA LYS A 35 15.18 1.44 4.66
C LYS A 35 14.07 1.05 3.67
N PHE A 36 12.80 1.21 4.05
CA PHE A 36 11.62 0.93 3.22
C PHE A 36 11.54 -0.52 2.74
N LYS A 37 12.10 -1.46 3.50
CA LYS A 37 12.14 -2.88 3.13
C LYS A 37 10.74 -3.44 2.88
N GLY A 38 9.77 -3.10 3.74
CA GLY A 38 8.38 -3.54 3.59
C GLY A 38 7.75 -3.05 2.28
N PHE A 39 7.97 -1.79 1.91
CA PHE A 39 7.48 -1.24 0.63
C PHE A 39 8.07 -1.93 -0.59
N PHE A 40 9.38 -2.24 -0.57
CA PHE A 40 9.99 -3.04 -1.64
C PHE A 40 9.39 -4.44 -1.71
N ASN A 41 9.05 -5.05 -0.57
CA ASN A 41 8.41 -6.37 -0.53
C ASN A 41 6.97 -6.34 -1.07
N ILE A 42 6.19 -5.31 -0.75
CA ILE A 42 4.87 -5.07 -1.36
C ILE A 42 5.02 -4.89 -2.87
N PHE A 43 5.95 -4.05 -3.32
CA PHE A 43 6.20 -3.82 -4.75
C PHE A 43 6.61 -5.12 -5.47
N ASN A 44 7.54 -5.89 -4.90
CA ASN A 44 7.98 -7.16 -5.46
C ASN A 44 6.84 -8.19 -5.52
N THR A 45 5.93 -8.17 -4.53
CA THR A 45 4.72 -8.99 -4.54
C THR A 45 3.79 -8.58 -5.69
N ALA A 46 3.54 -7.28 -5.87
CA ALA A 46 2.75 -6.78 -7.00
C ALA A 46 3.37 -7.16 -8.35
N VAL A 47 4.70 -7.04 -8.50
CA VAL A 47 5.41 -7.45 -9.72
C VAL A 47 5.36 -8.97 -9.96
N ARG A 48 5.46 -9.78 -8.90
CA ARG A 48 5.34 -11.25 -9.03
C ARG A 48 3.93 -11.64 -9.50
N LEU A 49 2.91 -11.03 -8.92
CA LEU A 49 1.51 -11.32 -9.27
C LEU A 49 1.14 -10.74 -10.64
N VAL A 50 1.65 -9.56 -10.97
CA VAL A 50 1.38 -8.82 -12.21
C VAL A 50 2.71 -8.34 -12.82
N PRO A 51 3.42 -9.18 -13.61
CA PRO A 51 4.74 -8.83 -14.16
C PRO A 51 4.77 -7.53 -14.97
N LYS A 52 3.68 -7.19 -15.67
CA LYS A 52 3.54 -5.94 -16.43
C LYS A 52 3.62 -4.68 -15.56
N TYR A 53 3.33 -4.79 -14.26
CA TYR A 53 3.39 -3.68 -13.32
C TYR A 53 4.79 -3.08 -13.20
N LYS A 54 5.84 -3.90 -13.34
CA LYS A 54 7.24 -3.45 -13.28
C LYS A 54 7.57 -2.43 -14.37
N GLU A 55 7.16 -2.73 -15.61
CA GLU A 55 7.41 -1.84 -16.75
C GLU A 55 6.58 -0.57 -16.66
N ALA A 56 5.32 -0.67 -16.20
CA ALA A 56 4.49 0.49 -15.93
C ALA A 56 5.12 1.41 -14.87
N ALA A 57 5.61 0.85 -13.75
CA ALA A 57 6.27 1.60 -12.70
C ALA A 57 7.56 2.28 -13.19
N ARG A 58 8.38 1.59 -14.00
CA ARG A 58 9.58 2.17 -14.63
C ARG A 58 9.24 3.34 -15.54
N LYS A 59 8.23 3.18 -16.40
CA LYS A 59 7.75 4.23 -17.30
C LYS A 59 7.29 5.45 -16.50
N ARG A 60 6.52 5.23 -15.43
CA ARG A 60 6.04 6.30 -14.55
C ARG A 60 7.17 7.08 -13.89
N ILE A 61 8.22 6.40 -13.39
CA ILE A 61 9.37 7.06 -12.77
C ILE A 61 10.13 7.93 -13.79
N GLY A 62 10.18 7.51 -15.05
CA GLY A 62 10.82 8.26 -16.14
C GLY A 62 9.97 9.40 -16.71
N ASP A 63 8.68 9.50 -16.35
CA ASP A 63 7.78 10.54 -16.83
C ASP A 63 7.74 11.71 -15.83
N ASP A 64 8.45 12.79 -16.17
CA ASP A 64 8.50 14.04 -15.40
C ASP A 64 7.37 15.02 -15.75
N ARG A 65 6.49 14.66 -16.70
CA ARG A 65 5.44 15.54 -17.22
C ARG A 65 4.10 15.35 -16.52
N ASN A 66 3.81 14.15 -16.04
CA ASN A 66 2.56 13.83 -15.37
C ASN A 66 2.80 13.32 -13.93
N PRO A 67 2.33 14.03 -12.88
CA PRO A 67 2.44 13.57 -11.50
C PRO A 67 1.46 12.45 -11.13
N ASP A 68 0.49 12.10 -11.98
CA ASP A 68 -0.58 11.15 -11.64
C ASP A 68 -0.12 9.68 -11.68
N PHE A 69 -0.82 8.82 -10.95
CA PHE A 69 -0.53 7.40 -10.79
C PHE A 69 -1.66 6.49 -11.31
N GLU A 70 -2.68 7.06 -11.96
CA GLU A 70 -3.82 6.31 -12.52
C GLU A 70 -3.40 5.22 -13.51
N GLU A 71 -2.37 5.43 -14.35
CA GLU A 71 -1.87 4.39 -15.26
C GLU A 71 -1.37 3.15 -14.49
N LEU A 72 -0.72 3.33 -13.33
CA LEU A 72 -0.27 2.21 -12.51
C LEU A 72 -1.45 1.45 -11.89
N GLU A 73 -2.46 2.18 -11.41
CA GLU A 73 -3.68 1.57 -10.90
C GLU A 73 -4.41 0.79 -11.99
N ASN A 74 -4.55 1.36 -13.18
CA ASN A 74 -5.21 0.72 -14.32
C ASN A 74 -4.55 -0.59 -14.74
N VAL A 75 -3.21 -0.67 -14.71
CA VAL A 75 -2.48 -1.92 -14.99
C VAL A 75 -2.85 -3.02 -13.99
N LEU A 76 -3.07 -2.67 -12.72
CA LEU A 76 -3.50 -3.64 -11.70
C LEU A 76 -4.98 -3.99 -11.87
N LEU A 77 -5.85 -3.02 -12.11
CA LEU A 77 -7.30 -3.23 -12.30
C LEU A 77 -7.64 -4.07 -13.53
N GLN A 78 -6.85 -3.93 -14.60
CA GLN A 78 -7.04 -4.71 -15.85
C GLN A 78 -6.36 -6.09 -15.81
N SER A 79 -5.73 -6.43 -14.69
CA SER A 79 -5.09 -7.73 -14.48
C SER A 79 -5.97 -8.67 -13.66
N ASP A 80 -5.53 -9.91 -13.52
CA ASP A 80 -6.06 -10.94 -12.64
C ASP A 80 -5.55 -10.82 -11.18
N LEU A 81 -5.07 -9.64 -10.78
CA LEU A 81 -4.49 -9.41 -9.44
C LEU A 81 -5.42 -9.85 -8.32
N ALA A 82 -6.70 -9.47 -8.38
CA ALA A 82 -7.66 -9.76 -7.32
C ALA A 82 -7.81 -11.27 -7.10
N GLU A 83 -7.94 -12.04 -8.18
CA GLU A 83 -8.02 -13.49 -8.13
C GLU A 83 -6.73 -14.09 -7.54
N LYS A 84 -5.56 -13.64 -8.01
CA LYS A 84 -4.27 -14.11 -7.52
C LYS A 84 -4.05 -13.82 -6.03
N ILE A 85 -4.44 -12.64 -5.56
CA ILE A 85 -4.37 -12.26 -4.14
C ILE A 85 -5.28 -13.15 -3.31
N VAL A 86 -6.52 -13.38 -3.76
CA VAL A 86 -7.48 -14.23 -3.05
C VAL A 86 -6.96 -15.66 -2.98
N ASN A 87 -6.45 -16.21 -4.08
CA ASN A 87 -5.90 -17.57 -4.12
C ASN A 87 -4.69 -17.71 -3.19
N GLU A 88 -3.79 -16.74 -3.20
CA GLU A 88 -2.60 -16.76 -2.34
C GLU A 88 -2.94 -16.57 -0.85
N PHE A 89 -3.99 -15.80 -0.53
CA PHE A 89 -4.46 -15.68 0.84
C PHE A 89 -4.97 -17.02 1.39
N HIS A 90 -5.72 -17.80 0.58
CA HIS A 90 -6.25 -19.10 1.00
C HIS A 90 -5.19 -20.21 1.00
N THR A 91 -4.16 -20.08 0.16
CA THR A 91 -3.06 -21.06 0.05
C THR A 91 -1.71 -20.37 0.20
N PRO A 92 -1.43 -19.79 1.39
CA PRO A 92 -0.23 -18.99 1.57
C PRO A 92 0.99 -19.91 1.50
N ASN A 93 1.93 -19.57 0.61
CA ASN A 93 3.29 -20.04 0.74
C ASN A 93 3.85 -19.52 2.09
N LYS A 94 4.71 -20.28 2.78
CA LYS A 94 5.34 -19.89 4.07
C LYS A 94 6.06 -18.54 4.07
N ARG A 95 6.27 -17.93 2.91
CA ARG A 95 6.92 -16.62 2.72
C ARG A 95 5.98 -15.56 2.15
N SER A 96 4.69 -15.86 2.02
CA SER A 96 3.73 -14.91 1.48
C SER A 96 3.45 -13.81 2.50
N ILE A 97 3.63 -12.57 2.08
CA ILE A 97 3.23 -11.40 2.86
C ILE A 97 1.75 -11.04 2.64
N VAL A 98 1.03 -11.75 1.76
CA VAL A 98 -0.32 -11.37 1.33
C VAL A 98 -1.31 -11.30 2.51
N PRO A 99 -1.37 -12.27 3.43
CA PRO A 99 -2.25 -12.17 4.59
C PRO A 99 -1.99 -10.94 5.46
N ALA A 100 -0.72 -10.69 5.83
CA ALA A 100 -0.32 -9.53 6.62
C ALA A 100 -0.55 -8.20 5.88
N MET A 101 -0.23 -8.15 4.59
CA MET A 101 -0.46 -6.99 3.73
C MET A 101 -1.95 -6.65 3.64
N LEU A 102 -2.82 -7.64 3.45
CA LEU A 102 -4.26 -7.42 3.41
C LEU A 102 -4.81 -6.98 4.77
N ALA A 103 -4.37 -7.60 5.86
CA ALA A 103 -4.73 -7.18 7.21
C ALA A 103 -4.34 -5.71 7.46
N TRP A 104 -3.14 -5.32 7.02
CA TRP A 104 -2.65 -3.95 7.14
C TRP A 104 -3.43 -2.95 6.27
N LEU A 105 -3.75 -3.33 5.02
CA LEU A 105 -4.54 -2.49 4.11
C LEU A 105 -5.98 -2.27 4.60
N TYR A 106 -6.63 -3.31 5.15
CA TYR A 106 -8.04 -3.23 5.58
C TYR A 106 -8.23 -2.73 7.01
N TYR A 107 -7.38 -3.16 7.95
CA TYR A 107 -7.57 -2.96 9.39
C TYR A 107 -6.43 -2.16 10.04
N GLY A 108 -5.31 -1.99 9.34
CA GLY A 108 -4.16 -1.21 9.82
C GLY A 108 -4.22 0.27 9.45
N ARG A 109 -3.21 1.00 9.93
CA ARG A 109 -2.92 2.40 9.57
C ARG A 109 -2.11 2.49 8.27
N SER A 110 -2.50 1.73 7.27
CA SER A 110 -1.74 1.57 6.04
C SER A 110 -1.54 2.89 5.31
N TYR A 111 -2.63 3.57 4.98
CA TYR A 111 -2.59 4.88 4.31
C TYR A 111 -1.75 5.90 5.08
N GLU A 112 -1.93 6.00 6.40
CA GLU A 112 -1.16 6.91 7.26
C GLU A 112 0.34 6.60 7.20
N CYS A 113 0.71 5.31 7.31
CA CYS A 113 2.09 4.85 7.23
C CYS A 113 2.70 5.14 5.85
N MET A 114 1.99 4.88 4.74
CA MET A 114 2.47 5.21 3.40
C MET A 114 2.71 6.72 3.23
N VAL A 115 1.81 7.55 3.77
CA VAL A 115 1.93 9.02 3.72
C VAL A 115 3.12 9.51 4.56
N GLU A 116 3.24 9.04 5.80
CA GLU A 116 4.32 9.40 6.70
C GLU A 116 5.69 9.05 6.12
N GLN A 117 5.84 7.81 5.65
CA GLN A 117 7.07 7.31 5.03
C GLN A 117 7.41 8.07 3.75
N GLY A 118 6.40 8.38 2.92
CA GLY A 118 6.58 9.25 1.75
C GLY A 118 7.07 10.64 2.13
N GLU A 119 6.47 11.27 3.14
CA GLU A 119 6.88 12.60 3.61
C GLU A 119 8.27 12.62 4.23
N GLU A 120 8.62 11.60 5.02
CA GLU A 120 9.99 11.43 5.52
C GLU A 120 10.99 11.32 4.37
N LEU A 121 10.67 10.55 3.32
CA LEU A 121 11.51 10.40 2.14
C LEU A 121 11.73 11.75 1.42
N THR A 122 10.73 12.62 1.36
CA THR A 122 10.89 13.96 0.77
C THR A 122 11.84 14.88 1.55
N LYS A 123 11.99 14.65 2.87
CA LYS A 123 12.89 15.44 3.74
C LYS A 123 14.35 15.01 3.64
N ARG A 124 14.63 13.78 3.17
CA ARG A 124 15.99 13.23 3.08
C ARG A 124 16.87 13.98 2.09
N LYS A 125 18.13 14.24 2.43
CA LYS A 125 19.06 15.05 1.60
C LYS A 125 19.66 14.26 0.44
N ASP A 126 19.77 12.95 0.59
CA ASP A 126 20.33 11.98 -0.37
C ASP A 126 19.37 11.63 -1.52
N ILE A 127 18.11 12.08 -1.45
CA ILE A 127 17.11 11.82 -2.50
C ILE A 127 17.09 12.97 -3.52
N PRO A 128 17.23 12.70 -4.83
CA PRO A 128 17.17 13.74 -5.85
C PRO A 128 15.80 14.43 -5.93
N THR A 129 15.79 15.71 -6.32
CA THR A 129 14.59 16.56 -6.35
C THR A 129 13.44 15.98 -7.18
N LEU A 130 13.74 15.37 -8.32
CA LEU A 130 12.73 14.72 -9.17
C LEU A 130 11.99 13.61 -8.40
N TYR A 131 12.70 12.75 -7.68
CA TYR A 131 12.09 11.70 -6.88
C TYR A 131 11.25 12.26 -5.72
N LYS A 132 11.70 13.35 -5.08
CA LYS A 132 10.90 14.02 -4.04
C LYS A 132 9.59 14.57 -4.58
N TRP A 133 9.61 15.11 -5.80
CA TRP A 133 8.42 15.58 -6.50
C TRP A 133 7.47 14.43 -6.82
N LEU A 134 7.98 13.30 -7.33
CA LEU A 134 7.19 12.08 -7.57
C LEU A 134 6.54 11.56 -6.29
N VAL A 135 7.30 11.46 -5.20
CA VAL A 135 6.81 11.00 -3.89
C VAL A 135 5.74 11.94 -3.34
N SER A 136 5.92 13.25 -3.50
CA SER A 136 4.92 14.25 -3.13
C SER A 136 3.62 14.09 -3.93
N GLY A 137 3.71 13.76 -5.22
CA GLY A 137 2.55 13.37 -6.04
C GLY A 137 1.88 12.12 -5.50
N MET A 138 2.66 11.09 -5.15
CA MET A 138 2.15 9.82 -4.64
C MET A 138 1.42 9.99 -3.31
N VAL A 139 1.96 10.80 -2.38
CA VAL A 139 1.30 11.13 -1.10
C VAL A 139 -0.08 11.74 -1.34
N LYS A 140 -0.19 12.71 -2.27
CA LYS A 140 -1.48 13.32 -2.62
C LYS A 140 -2.44 12.30 -3.24
N PHE A 141 -1.93 11.42 -4.10
CA PHE A 141 -2.72 10.36 -4.73
C PHE A 141 -3.27 9.38 -3.68
N ILE A 142 -2.44 8.93 -2.73
CA ILE A 142 -2.83 8.02 -1.65
C ILE A 142 -3.96 8.62 -0.81
N ILE A 143 -3.83 9.87 -0.37
CA ILE A 143 -4.88 10.57 0.40
C ILE A 143 -6.18 10.68 -0.40
N ARG A 144 -6.08 11.07 -1.69
CA ARG A 144 -7.25 11.19 -2.57
C ARG A 144 -7.97 9.86 -2.73
N LYS A 145 -7.22 8.78 -3.00
CA LYS A 145 -7.79 7.44 -3.22
C LYS A 145 -8.34 6.81 -1.95
N SER A 146 -7.71 7.05 -0.79
CA SER A 146 -8.23 6.55 0.48
C SER A 146 -9.63 7.10 0.77
N ILE A 147 -9.87 8.37 0.43
CA ILE A 147 -11.17 9.02 0.58
C ILE A 147 -12.16 8.54 -0.48
N ALA A 148 -11.75 8.52 -1.74
CA ALA A 148 -12.62 8.09 -2.84
C ALA A 148 -13.12 6.65 -2.67
N ASN A 149 -12.27 5.77 -2.11
CA ASN A 149 -12.60 4.37 -1.86
C ASN A 149 -13.29 4.14 -0.50
N GLY A 150 -13.58 5.20 0.27
CA GLY A 150 -14.24 5.11 1.58
C GLY A 150 -13.41 4.47 2.69
N MET A 151 -12.09 4.31 2.49
CA MET A 151 -11.18 3.71 3.47
C MET A 151 -10.78 4.70 4.57
N ARG A 152 -10.82 6.01 4.27
CA ARG A 152 -10.62 7.12 5.22
C ARG A 152 -11.53 8.28 4.90
N THR A 153 -11.81 9.10 5.90
CA THR A 153 -12.53 10.38 5.77
C THR A 153 -11.57 11.56 5.75
N LYS A 154 -12.07 12.77 5.49
CA LYS A 154 -11.26 13.99 5.61
C LYS A 154 -10.90 14.25 7.08
N GLU A 155 -11.79 13.89 7.99
CA GLU A 155 -11.68 14.03 9.43
C GLU A 155 -10.56 13.12 9.97
N ASP A 156 -10.49 11.87 9.50
CA ASP A 156 -9.38 10.94 9.85
C ASP A 156 -8.03 11.56 9.52
N TRP A 157 -7.90 12.14 8.33
CA TRP A 157 -6.67 12.83 7.91
C TRP A 157 -6.39 14.07 8.76
N GLN A 158 -7.40 14.86 9.13
CA GLN A 158 -7.21 16.01 10.02
C GLN A 158 -6.69 15.59 11.39
N VAL A 159 -7.25 14.51 11.97
CA VAL A 159 -6.78 13.94 13.24
C VAL A 159 -5.34 13.49 13.12
N PHE A 160 -5.01 12.74 12.07
CA PHE A 160 -3.65 12.28 11.82
C PHE A 160 -2.65 13.45 11.71
N ARG A 161 -2.99 14.51 10.96
CA ARG A 161 -2.11 15.69 10.83
C ARG A 161 -1.92 16.45 12.14
N LYS A 162 -2.91 16.46 13.04
CA LYS A 162 -2.77 17.05 14.37
C LYS A 162 -1.81 16.23 15.22
N GLN A 163 -1.92 14.90 15.19
CA GLN A 163 -1.01 13.99 15.89
C GLN A 163 0.43 14.15 15.42
N GLN A 164 0.68 14.21 14.10
CA GLN A 164 2.02 14.41 13.56
C GLN A 164 2.69 15.73 13.99
N LYS A 165 1.93 16.79 14.27
CA LYS A 165 2.46 18.09 14.72
C LYS A 165 2.72 18.14 16.23
N ALA A 166 2.17 17.20 16.98
CA ALA A 166 2.32 17.12 18.43
C ALA A 166 3.56 16.31 18.86
N ILE A 167 4.28 15.73 17.89
CA ILE A 167 5.53 14.98 18.04
C ILE A 167 6.69 15.89 17.63
#